data_AF-A0A9P6S0D8-F1
#
_entry.id   AF-A0A9P6S0D8-F1
#
_cell.length_a   1.000
_cell.length_b   1.000
_cell.length_c   1.000
_cell.angle_alpha   90.00
_cell.angle_beta   90.00
_cell.angle_gamma   90.00
#
_symmetry.space_group_name_H-M   'P 1'
#
loop_
_entity.id
_entity.type
_entity.pdbx_description
1 polymer ?
#
loop_
_entity_poly.entity_id
_entity_poly.type
_entity_poly.pdbx_seq_one_letter_code
_entity_poly.pdbx_strand_id
1 'polypeptide(L)'
;TTPNYSNKNRSEDFPPAINIKTYTHLVTAFDPANTLSRYHGHEETVRQPKPAKLVLFTKKTKADQKTSLISHRPSSPGLVSDDSAMIRYVSEIQTVPDIEHNLHQLRDQRLQAGENSHFIPPQAKPTLQSSDGTLFPLMEKTLDFLAGPGQVILLLGDSGGGKSTFNLQLERTLWKAYKRGGAIPLHINLPAIDNPKQNMIDKQLQQLRLFSEAQIQELRLNREFVVICDGYDESQLKQNLYTTNLLNQPGQWRAKMAISCRSQYLGSDYSARFQPTCDRYQQPTTGLFQEAVIASFSRSQIEQYVEQFVERPPSQAVNPILPSWTVKDYMNMLNKIPKMIELVSNPFLLTLALRALPNIVRSGRDLSNICLTRVGLYDSFIEQWLEANKRRLEGNSLSTEAQETLEVLLNEGFVLQGINYQKNLAAAIFQHQGGNPVVEYSHIRENKSWKATFFGPDAQVTLLRESSPLTRSGSQYHFLHRSILEYLYSRVMSDPVEASHLSTHM
;
A
#
# COMPACT_ATOMS: atom_id res chain seq x y z
N THR A 1 5.45 -9.65 70.53
CA THR A 1 5.90 -10.97 70.04
C THR A 1 6.44 -10.85 68.63
N THR A 2 7.75 -10.72 68.52
CA THR A 2 8.59 -11.12 67.36
C THR A 2 8.63 -12.67 67.27
N PRO A 3 9.19 -13.34 66.23
CA PRO A 3 10.16 -12.90 65.18
C PRO A 3 9.63 -13.05 63.72
N ASN A 4 10.30 -12.66 62.62
CA ASN A 4 11.66 -12.18 62.29
C ASN A 4 12.77 -13.22 61.97
N TYR A 5 12.88 -13.64 60.70
CA TYR A 5 14.07 -14.26 60.05
C TYR A 5 13.86 -14.22 58.51
N SER A 6 14.84 -14.20 57.59
CA SER A 6 16.18 -13.57 57.51
C SER A 6 16.81 -13.87 56.13
N ASN A 7 17.68 -13.01 55.60
CA ASN A 7 18.45 -13.24 54.37
C ASN A 7 19.26 -14.55 54.33
N LYS A 8 19.58 -15.03 53.11
CA LYS A 8 20.89 -15.60 52.80
C LYS A 8 21.27 -15.41 51.32
N ASN A 9 22.49 -14.93 51.07
CA ASN A 9 23.09 -14.74 49.75
C ASN A 9 23.97 -15.94 49.33
N ARG A 10 24.05 -16.15 48.01
CA ARG A 10 25.16 -16.76 47.23
C ARG A 10 24.76 -16.63 45.75
N SER A 11 25.55 -16.22 44.75
CA SER A 11 27.00 -16.24 44.50
C SER A 11 27.58 -17.67 44.39
N GLU A 12 28.44 -18.00 43.42
CA GLU A 12 28.98 -17.23 42.27
C GLU A 12 28.08 -17.48 41.01
N ASP A 13 28.43 -17.43 39.70
CA ASP A 13 29.65 -17.11 38.92
C ASP A 13 29.30 -16.71 37.45
N PHE A 14 30.29 -16.40 36.60
CA PHE A 14 30.24 -16.22 35.13
C PHE A 14 31.49 -16.87 34.49
N PRO A 15 31.40 -17.53 33.30
CA PRO A 15 32.15 -17.00 32.13
C PRO A 15 31.59 -17.44 30.74
N PRO A 16 32.21 -17.06 29.59
CA PRO A 16 32.90 -15.82 29.27
C PRO A 16 32.34 -15.13 28.00
N ALA A 17 32.78 -13.90 27.71
CA ALA A 17 32.54 -13.26 26.41
C ALA A 17 33.53 -13.78 25.35
N ILE A 18 33.06 -13.97 24.11
CA ILE A 18 33.93 -14.21 22.94
C ILE A 18 34.28 -12.87 22.30
N ASN A 19 35.57 -12.62 22.13
CA ASN A 19 36.14 -11.42 21.52
C ASN A 19 37.07 -11.85 20.38
N ILE A 20 36.75 -11.46 19.14
CA ILE A 20 37.63 -11.66 17.98
C ILE A 20 37.86 -10.31 17.32
N LYS A 21 39.10 -9.83 17.38
CA LYS A 21 39.59 -8.67 16.64
C LYS A 21 40.15 -9.09 15.28
N THR A 22 40.18 -8.12 14.36
CA THR A 22 41.15 -7.99 13.26
C THR A 22 41.34 -9.18 12.32
N TYR A 23 40.86 -9.01 11.09
CA TYR A 23 41.77 -9.06 9.95
C TYR A 23 41.66 -7.77 9.14
N THR A 24 42.80 -7.24 8.72
CA THR A 24 42.95 -6.05 7.88
C THR A 24 43.83 -6.44 6.72
N HIS A 25 43.46 -6.14 5.47
CA HIS A 25 44.32 -5.43 4.50
C HIS A 25 43.73 -5.33 3.07
N LEU A 26 44.16 -4.26 2.40
CA LEU A 26 44.34 -4.10 0.94
C LEU A 26 43.11 -4.17 0.02
N VAL A 27 42.56 -2.97 -0.17
CA VAL A 27 42.22 -2.38 -1.47
C VAL A 27 43.01 -2.96 -2.65
N THR A 28 42.31 -3.35 -3.71
CA THR A 28 42.70 -3.07 -5.10
C THR A 28 41.47 -2.54 -5.84
N ALA A 29 41.65 -1.55 -6.70
CA ALA A 29 40.58 -1.02 -7.55
C ALA A 29 40.57 -1.76 -8.90
N PHE A 30 39.40 -1.83 -9.55
CA PHE A 30 39.32 -2.11 -10.98
C PHE A 30 38.23 -1.26 -11.65
N ASP A 31 38.57 -0.77 -12.84
CA ASP A 31 37.84 0.25 -13.61
C ASP A 31 36.98 -0.42 -14.70
N PRO A 32 35.67 -0.12 -14.82
CA PRO A 32 34.78 -0.78 -15.77
C PRO A 32 34.91 -0.22 -17.21
N ALA A 33 35.98 -0.58 -17.92
CA ALA A 33 36.18 -0.23 -19.34
C ALA A 33 36.65 -1.42 -20.20
N ASN A 34 35.96 -1.65 -21.33
CA ASN A 34 36.17 -2.73 -22.31
C ASN A 34 35.92 -4.16 -21.75
N THR A 35 35.33 -5.09 -22.52
CA THR A 35 35.65 -5.39 -23.92
C THR A 35 34.44 -5.76 -24.77
N LEU A 36 34.34 -5.14 -25.95
CA LEU A 36 33.49 -5.57 -27.07
C LEU A 36 34.09 -6.77 -27.79
N SER A 37 33.32 -7.84 -28.03
CA SER A 37 33.51 -8.67 -29.24
C SER A 37 32.28 -9.54 -29.57
N ARG A 38 31.63 -9.19 -30.70
CA ARG A 38 31.06 -10.10 -31.72
C ARG A 38 30.25 -11.32 -31.27
N TYR A 39 28.99 -11.36 -31.70
CA TYR A 39 28.64 -12.22 -32.84
C TYR A 39 27.63 -11.50 -33.76
N HIS A 40 27.87 -11.55 -35.08
CA HIS A 40 26.79 -11.45 -36.07
C HIS A 40 26.15 -12.85 -36.18
N GLY A 41 24.87 -13.03 -36.49
CA GLY A 41 23.83 -12.05 -36.81
C GLY A 41 22.93 -12.61 -37.93
N HIS A 42 21.66 -12.19 -37.98
CA HIS A 42 20.79 -12.40 -39.13
C HIS A 42 19.73 -11.29 -39.18
N GLU A 43 19.51 -10.72 -40.36
CA GLU A 43 18.45 -9.74 -40.60
C GLU A 43 17.19 -10.43 -41.13
N GLU A 44 16.03 -10.09 -40.59
CA GLU A 44 14.77 -10.14 -41.34
C GLU A 44 14.03 -8.80 -41.21
N THR A 45 13.46 -8.34 -42.32
CA THR A 45 12.96 -6.96 -42.46
C THR A 45 11.44 -6.89 -42.47
N VAL A 46 10.85 -6.47 -41.35
CA VAL A 46 9.41 -6.19 -41.24
C VAL A 46 9.15 -4.68 -41.11
N ARG A 47 8.17 -4.18 -41.87
CA ARG A 47 7.94 -2.74 -42.10
C ARG A 47 7.22 -2.07 -40.92
N GLN A 48 7.76 -0.96 -40.40
CA GLN A 48 7.02 -0.07 -39.50
C GLN A 48 6.23 1.00 -40.30
N PRO A 49 4.98 1.33 -39.89
CA PRO A 49 4.23 2.46 -40.45
C PRO A 49 4.71 3.81 -39.87
N LYS A 50 4.67 4.86 -40.70
CA LYS A 50 5.11 6.22 -40.30
C LYS A 50 3.99 6.95 -39.51
N PRO A 51 4.31 7.64 -38.40
CA PRO A 51 3.39 8.62 -37.81
C PRO A 51 3.25 9.86 -38.71
N ALA A 52 2.09 10.51 -38.67
CA ALA A 52 1.75 11.63 -39.54
C ALA A 52 2.37 12.97 -39.08
N LYS A 53 2.68 13.86 -40.04
CA LYS A 53 3.10 15.24 -39.75
C LYS A 53 1.89 16.08 -39.34
N LEU A 54 1.88 16.61 -38.12
CA LEU A 54 0.95 17.66 -37.73
C LEU A 54 1.46 19.03 -38.22
N VAL A 55 0.63 19.75 -39.00
CA VAL A 55 1.02 21.05 -39.60
C VAL A 55 0.46 22.20 -38.75
N LEU A 56 1.33 22.89 -38.02
CA LEU A 56 0.98 24.08 -37.26
C LEU A 56 1.06 25.35 -38.13
N PHE A 57 -0.10 25.86 -38.53
CA PHE A 57 -0.22 27.16 -39.19
C PHE A 57 0.06 28.31 -38.20
N THR A 58 1.13 29.08 -38.43
CA THR A 58 1.38 30.35 -37.74
C THR A 58 1.07 31.52 -38.68
N LYS A 59 -0.07 32.21 -38.45
CA LYS A 59 -0.38 33.46 -39.15
C LYS A 59 0.45 34.59 -38.56
N LYS A 60 1.30 35.20 -39.40
CA LYS A 60 1.88 36.54 -39.13
C LYS A 60 0.97 37.62 -39.66
N THR A 61 0.75 38.67 -38.87
CA THR A 61 0.34 40.00 -39.34
C THR A 61 1.23 41.05 -38.66
N LYS A 62 1.58 42.10 -39.41
CA LYS A 62 2.45 43.23 -39.00
C LYS A 62 1.59 44.46 -38.63
N ALA A 63 2.29 45.57 -38.37
CA ALA A 63 1.82 46.97 -38.27
C ALA A 63 1.49 47.45 -36.82
N ASP A 64 1.90 48.65 -36.38
CA ASP A 64 2.79 49.61 -37.06
C ASP A 64 3.62 50.57 -36.17
N GLN A 65 4.43 51.38 -36.84
CA GLN A 65 5.48 52.30 -36.38
C GLN A 65 5.10 53.40 -35.36
N LYS A 66 6.12 53.89 -34.62
CA LYS A 66 6.39 55.34 -34.53
C LYS A 66 7.86 55.69 -34.24
N THR A 67 8.25 56.95 -34.45
CA THR A 67 9.61 57.39 -34.81
C THR A 67 10.23 58.49 -33.92
N SER A 68 11.53 58.39 -33.62
CA SER A 68 12.52 59.50 -33.49
C SER A 68 13.92 58.92 -33.17
N LEU A 69 14.97 58.97 -34.01
CA LEU A 69 15.79 60.09 -34.52
C LEU A 69 16.56 60.89 -33.44
N ILE A 70 17.91 60.81 -33.44
CA ILE A 70 18.87 61.94 -33.52
C ILE A 70 20.37 61.48 -33.57
N SER A 71 21.16 62.15 -34.42
CA SER A 71 22.64 62.32 -34.54
C SER A 71 23.70 61.19 -34.35
N HIS A 72 24.63 61.16 -35.31
CA HIS A 72 26.03 60.65 -35.27
C HIS A 72 27.00 61.78 -34.80
N ARG A 73 28.34 61.67 -34.54
CA ARG A 73 29.48 60.70 -34.61
C ARG A 73 30.69 61.38 -33.86
N PRO A 74 32.00 60.98 -33.96
CA PRO A 74 32.69 59.66 -33.98
C PRO A 74 33.89 59.56 -32.97
N SER A 75 34.57 58.40 -32.92
CA SER A 75 35.96 58.15 -32.39
C SER A 75 36.22 58.42 -30.88
N SER A 76 37.14 57.73 -30.17
CA SER A 76 38.19 56.75 -30.55
C SER A 76 38.32 55.62 -29.49
N PRO A 77 39.12 54.55 -29.71
CA PRO A 77 38.96 53.28 -28.98
C PRO A 77 39.77 53.15 -27.67
N GLY A 78 39.28 52.29 -26.76
CA GLY A 78 40.03 51.85 -25.58
C GLY A 78 39.36 50.69 -24.82
N LEU A 79 40.15 49.65 -24.56
CA LEU A 79 39.92 48.51 -23.64
C LEU A 79 38.74 47.56 -23.92
N VAL A 80 39.08 46.27 -24.01
CA VAL A 80 38.15 45.13 -24.01
C VAL A 80 37.98 44.64 -22.56
N SER A 81 36.74 44.42 -22.12
CA SER A 81 36.42 43.66 -20.90
C SER A 81 35.31 42.65 -21.17
N ASP A 82 35.49 41.43 -20.66
CA ASP A 82 34.78 40.22 -21.10
C ASP A 82 33.36 40.04 -20.53
N ASP A 83 32.38 40.75 -21.11
CA ASP A 83 30.95 40.49 -20.85
C ASP A 83 30.46 39.14 -21.42
N SER A 84 31.26 38.45 -22.24
CA SER A 84 30.84 37.21 -22.91
C SER A 84 30.81 36.00 -21.97
N ALA A 85 31.67 35.99 -20.95
CA ALA A 85 31.70 34.95 -19.92
C ALA A 85 30.45 34.98 -19.02
N MET A 86 30.00 36.17 -18.59
CA MET A 86 28.82 36.33 -17.73
C MET A 86 27.53 35.88 -18.43
N ILE A 87 27.35 36.24 -19.71
CA ILE A 87 26.12 35.92 -20.46
C ILE A 87 26.01 34.41 -20.76
N ARG A 88 27.13 33.68 -20.84
CA ARG A 88 27.15 32.23 -21.07
C ARG A 88 26.90 31.37 -19.83
N TYR A 89 27.05 31.91 -18.63
CA TYR A 89 26.74 31.17 -17.39
C TYR A 89 25.24 31.11 -17.05
N VAL A 90 24.38 31.84 -17.77
CA VAL A 90 22.93 31.88 -17.54
C VAL A 90 22.19 30.80 -18.35
N SER A 91 22.81 30.21 -19.38
CA SER A 91 22.16 29.27 -20.31
C SER A 91 22.15 27.79 -19.90
N GLU A 92 22.81 27.41 -18.80
CA GLU A 92 22.84 26.01 -18.30
C GLU A 92 22.31 25.86 -16.85
N ILE A 93 21.48 26.80 -16.40
CA ILE A 93 20.55 26.47 -15.31
C ILE A 93 19.53 25.48 -15.87
N GLN A 94 19.79 24.18 -15.66
CA GLN A 94 18.74 23.16 -15.75
C GLN A 94 17.62 23.59 -14.81
N THR A 95 16.49 24.03 -15.37
CA THR A 95 15.37 24.55 -14.57
C THR A 95 14.83 23.43 -13.70
N VAL A 96 15.20 23.43 -12.42
CA VAL A 96 14.66 22.51 -11.41
C VAL A 96 13.13 22.60 -11.51
N PRO A 97 12.43 21.47 -11.74
CA PRO A 97 10.98 21.50 -11.85
C PRO A 97 10.35 22.17 -10.63
N ASP A 98 9.40 23.09 -10.86
CA ASP A 98 8.62 23.70 -9.78
C ASP A 98 8.04 22.59 -8.92
N ILE A 99 8.24 22.63 -7.60
CA ILE A 99 7.70 21.62 -6.69
C ILE A 99 6.18 21.50 -6.84
N GLU A 100 5.48 22.60 -7.17
CA GLU A 100 4.05 22.56 -7.46
C GLU A 100 3.73 21.80 -8.75
N HIS A 101 4.60 21.76 -9.76
CA HIS A 101 4.41 20.90 -10.94
C HIS A 101 4.45 19.41 -10.54
N ASN A 102 5.41 19.04 -9.70
CA ASN A 102 5.56 17.64 -9.25
C ASN A 102 4.43 17.26 -8.26
N LEU A 103 3.93 18.21 -7.46
CA LEU A 103 2.72 18.03 -6.64
C LEU A 103 1.44 17.96 -7.48
N HIS A 104 1.34 18.70 -8.59
CA HIS A 104 0.25 18.56 -9.55
C HIS A 104 0.26 17.17 -10.21
N GLN A 105 1.43 16.67 -10.63
CA GLN A 105 1.57 15.31 -11.15
C GLN A 105 1.16 14.25 -10.12
N LEU A 106 1.56 14.39 -8.85
CA LEU A 106 1.15 13.50 -7.75
C LEU A 106 -0.37 13.56 -7.53
N ARG A 107 -0.95 14.76 -7.50
CA ARG A 107 -2.39 14.98 -7.35
C ARG A 107 -3.17 14.24 -8.42
N ASP A 108 -2.80 14.40 -9.69
CA ASP A 108 -3.53 13.80 -10.81
C ASP A 108 -3.44 12.26 -10.78
N GLN A 109 -2.28 11.70 -10.44
CA GLN A 109 -2.12 10.26 -10.18
C GLN A 109 -3.04 9.76 -9.07
N ARG A 110 -3.10 10.46 -7.92
CA ARG A 110 -3.97 10.09 -6.78
C ARG A 110 -5.46 10.23 -7.09
N LEU A 111 -5.86 11.21 -7.89
CA LEU A 111 -7.25 11.40 -8.29
C LEU A 111 -7.71 10.28 -9.23
N GLN A 112 -6.92 9.94 -10.26
CA GLN A 112 -7.20 8.85 -11.21
C GLN A 112 -7.29 7.46 -10.53
N ALA A 113 -6.36 7.15 -9.62
CA ALA A 113 -6.20 5.80 -9.05
C ALA A 113 -7.41 5.24 -8.30
N GLY A 114 -8.40 6.06 -7.92
CA GLY A 114 -9.54 5.64 -7.10
C GLY A 114 -10.93 5.79 -7.74
N GLU A 115 -11.05 6.00 -9.06
CA GLU A 115 -12.37 6.21 -9.69
C GLU A 115 -13.26 4.96 -9.70
N ASN A 116 -12.66 3.77 -9.61
CA ASN A 116 -13.35 2.48 -9.74
C ASN A 116 -13.52 1.72 -8.41
N SER A 117 -13.53 2.41 -7.26
CA SER A 117 -13.68 1.79 -5.93
C SER A 117 -15.08 2.01 -5.35
N HIS A 118 -15.73 0.95 -4.88
CA HIS A 118 -16.97 1.03 -4.11
C HIS A 118 -16.71 1.69 -2.76
N PHE A 119 -17.36 2.81 -2.48
CA PHE A 119 -17.18 3.58 -1.26
C PHE A 119 -18.53 3.97 -0.67
N ILE A 120 -18.74 3.53 0.57
CA ILE A 120 -19.82 3.97 1.44
C ILE A 120 -19.19 4.78 2.58
N PRO A 121 -19.64 6.02 2.84
CA PRO A 121 -19.12 6.83 3.95
C PRO A 121 -19.25 6.08 5.28
N PRO A 122 -18.13 5.78 5.98
CA PRO A 122 -18.18 5.06 7.25
C PRO A 122 -18.73 5.97 8.37
N GLN A 123 -19.53 5.37 9.24
CA GLN A 123 -19.87 5.95 10.53
C GLN A 123 -18.79 5.54 11.55
N ALA A 124 -18.54 6.38 12.53
CA ALA A 124 -17.61 6.09 13.61
C ALA A 124 -18.14 6.60 14.96
N LYS A 125 -17.58 6.06 16.05
CA LYS A 125 -17.87 6.48 17.43
C LYS A 125 -16.60 6.96 18.14
N PRO A 126 -16.70 7.76 19.23
CA PRO A 126 -15.54 8.44 19.80
C PRO A 126 -14.46 7.50 20.34
N THR A 127 -14.84 6.42 21.02
CA THR A 127 -13.92 5.46 21.65
C THR A 127 -14.41 4.02 21.53
N LEU A 128 -13.55 3.05 21.85
CA LEU A 128 -13.91 1.62 21.84
C LEU A 128 -15.09 1.30 22.77
N GLN A 129 -15.17 1.99 23.91
CA GLN A 129 -16.20 1.81 24.94
C GLN A 129 -17.49 2.60 24.64
N SER A 130 -17.47 3.46 23.61
CA SER A 130 -18.65 4.23 23.22
C SER A 130 -19.75 3.31 22.66
N SER A 131 -21.01 3.66 22.88
CA SER A 131 -22.15 2.93 22.30
C SER A 131 -22.49 3.44 20.90
N ASP A 132 -23.19 2.63 20.11
CA ASP A 132 -23.54 2.97 18.73
C ASP A 132 -24.69 4.02 18.65
N GLY A 133 -25.16 4.52 19.79
CA GLY A 133 -25.96 5.75 19.90
C GLY A 133 -25.13 7.04 19.80
N THR A 134 -23.80 6.95 19.70
CA THR A 134 -22.86 8.09 19.59
C THR A 134 -22.18 8.19 18.22
N LEU A 135 -22.77 7.57 17.20
CA LEU A 135 -22.22 7.55 15.84
C LEU A 135 -22.23 8.93 15.18
N PHE A 136 -21.18 9.20 14.41
CA PHE A 136 -21.00 10.39 13.58
C PHE A 136 -20.40 10.02 12.20
N PRO A 137 -20.62 10.85 11.16
CA PRO A 137 -19.95 10.70 9.87
C PRO A 137 -18.43 10.90 10.02
N LEU A 138 -17.64 9.86 9.75
CA LEU A 138 -16.21 9.90 10.05
C LEU A 138 -15.47 10.95 9.19
N MET A 139 -15.84 11.09 7.91
CA MET A 139 -15.17 12.02 6.99
C MET A 139 -15.27 13.46 7.46
N GLU A 140 -16.48 13.92 7.82
CA GLU A 140 -16.71 15.26 8.38
C GLU A 140 -15.90 15.46 9.66
N LYS A 141 -15.97 14.51 10.60
CA LYS A 141 -15.24 14.59 11.87
C LYS A 141 -13.71 14.63 11.70
N THR A 142 -13.16 13.90 10.74
CA THR A 142 -11.73 13.94 10.41
C THR A 142 -11.34 15.25 9.72
N LEU A 143 -12.19 15.82 8.86
CA LEU A 143 -11.93 17.12 8.24
C LEU A 143 -11.98 18.26 9.27
N ASP A 144 -12.94 18.25 10.19
CA ASP A 144 -12.99 19.19 11.33
C ASP A 144 -11.73 19.11 12.19
N PHE A 145 -11.26 17.88 12.50
CA PHE A 145 -10.02 17.65 13.23
C PHE A 145 -8.80 18.24 12.49
N LEU A 146 -8.72 18.02 11.17
CA LEU A 146 -7.65 18.53 10.32
C LEU A 146 -7.71 20.06 10.15
N ALA A 147 -8.87 20.69 10.33
CA ALA A 147 -9.01 22.15 10.38
C ALA A 147 -8.68 22.75 11.77
N GLY A 148 -8.96 22.03 12.87
CA GLY A 148 -8.74 22.48 14.25
C GLY A 148 -7.27 22.46 14.73
N PRO A 149 -7.01 22.59 16.04
CA PRO A 149 -5.65 22.56 16.60
C PRO A 149 -5.03 21.15 16.73
N GLY A 150 -5.77 20.09 16.39
CA GLY A 150 -5.35 18.70 16.55
C GLY A 150 -4.13 18.29 15.70
N GLN A 151 -3.31 17.39 16.22
CA GLN A 151 -2.08 16.91 15.58
C GLN A 151 -2.12 15.43 15.17
N VAL A 152 -2.66 14.53 16.01
CA VAL A 152 -2.83 13.10 15.69
C VAL A 152 -4.29 12.65 15.88
N ILE A 153 -4.88 12.02 14.84
CA ILE A 153 -6.15 11.28 14.95
C ILE A 153 -5.92 9.79 14.70
N LEU A 154 -6.34 8.96 15.65
CA LEU A 154 -6.24 7.50 15.60
C LEU A 154 -7.56 6.90 15.08
N LEU A 155 -7.47 6.17 13.98
CA LEU A 155 -8.57 5.52 13.28
C LEU A 155 -8.57 4.03 13.61
N LEU A 156 -9.50 3.61 14.46
CA LEU A 156 -9.65 2.23 14.93
C LEU A 156 -10.76 1.49 14.18
N GLY A 157 -10.78 0.17 14.32
CA GLY A 157 -11.77 -0.71 13.70
C GLY A 157 -11.17 -2.04 13.28
N ASP A 158 -12.03 -2.99 12.95
CA ASP A 158 -11.64 -4.38 12.69
C ASP A 158 -10.85 -4.58 11.37
N SER A 159 -10.28 -5.78 11.23
CA SER A 159 -9.80 -6.30 9.95
C SER A 159 -10.95 -6.31 8.94
N GLY A 160 -10.76 -5.76 7.74
CA GLY A 160 -11.82 -5.61 6.73
C GLY A 160 -12.81 -4.47 6.97
N GLY A 161 -12.70 -3.74 8.08
CA GLY A 161 -13.58 -2.62 8.46
C GLY A 161 -13.47 -1.34 7.62
N GLY A 162 -12.81 -1.36 6.46
CA GLY A 162 -12.73 -0.22 5.54
C GLY A 162 -11.72 0.90 5.89
N LYS A 163 -10.87 0.74 6.91
CA LYS A 163 -9.86 1.75 7.33
C LYS A 163 -9.00 2.27 6.16
N SER A 164 -8.39 1.37 5.38
CA SER A 164 -7.57 1.71 4.21
C SER A 164 -8.37 2.43 3.12
N THR A 165 -9.60 1.97 2.85
CA THR A 165 -10.51 2.60 1.87
C THR A 165 -10.89 4.03 2.29
N PHE A 166 -11.13 4.24 3.58
CA PHE A 166 -11.34 5.58 4.14
C PHE A 166 -10.09 6.46 4.00
N ASN A 167 -8.91 5.94 4.35
CA ASN A 167 -7.63 6.66 4.26
C ASN A 167 -7.31 7.11 2.82
N LEU A 168 -7.53 6.26 1.82
CA LEU A 168 -7.38 6.62 0.41
C LEU A 168 -8.42 7.66 -0.03
N GLN A 169 -9.67 7.55 0.42
CA GLN A 169 -10.71 8.52 0.08
C GLN A 169 -10.52 9.86 0.80
N LEU A 170 -9.92 9.88 1.99
CA LEU A 170 -9.49 11.08 2.71
C LEU A 170 -8.37 11.78 1.94
N GLU A 171 -7.32 11.05 1.52
CA GLU A 171 -6.23 11.60 0.69
C GLU A 171 -6.80 12.24 -0.60
N ARG A 172 -7.71 11.55 -1.30
CA ARG A 172 -8.37 12.08 -2.51
C ARG A 172 -9.28 13.28 -2.24
N THR A 173 -9.95 13.33 -1.10
CA THR A 173 -10.81 14.47 -0.70
C THR A 173 -9.96 15.71 -0.44
N LEU A 174 -8.83 15.54 0.28
CA LEU A 174 -7.86 16.61 0.51
C LEU A 174 -7.19 17.05 -0.80
N TRP A 175 -6.82 16.13 -1.70
CA TRP A 175 -6.28 16.46 -3.03
C TRP A 175 -7.28 17.19 -3.92
N LYS A 176 -8.60 16.94 -3.81
CA LYS A 176 -9.63 17.76 -4.48
C LYS A 176 -9.65 19.18 -3.93
N ALA A 177 -9.56 19.36 -2.61
CA ALA A 177 -9.56 20.66 -1.94
C ALA A 177 -8.22 21.43 -2.05
N TYR A 178 -7.12 20.76 -2.39
CA TYR A 178 -5.76 21.32 -2.43
C TYR A 178 -5.65 22.57 -3.32
N LYS A 179 -4.88 23.56 -2.82
CA LYS A 179 -4.50 24.81 -3.49
C LYS A 179 -3.00 25.03 -3.34
N ARG A 180 -2.37 25.76 -4.27
CA ARG A 180 -0.94 26.11 -4.24
C ARG A 180 -0.55 26.64 -2.84
N GLY A 181 0.57 26.17 -2.30
CA GLY A 181 1.05 26.53 -0.96
C GLY A 181 0.33 25.83 0.21
N GLY A 182 -0.81 25.17 -0.01
CA GLY A 182 -1.56 24.46 1.03
C GLY A 182 -0.85 23.21 1.58
N ALA A 183 -1.43 22.62 2.63
CA ALA A 183 -0.93 21.39 3.23
C ALA A 183 -1.05 20.19 2.26
N ILE A 184 0.01 19.39 2.17
CA ILE A 184 0.17 18.32 1.18
C ILE A 184 -0.36 16.99 1.75
N PRO A 185 -1.38 16.36 1.14
CA PRO A 185 -1.85 15.04 1.55
C PRO A 185 -0.84 13.97 1.13
N LEU A 186 -0.46 13.08 2.06
CA LEU A 186 0.48 12.00 1.79
C LEU A 186 0.05 10.70 2.47
N HIS A 187 -0.57 9.80 1.69
CA HIS A 187 -0.85 8.44 2.12
C HIS A 187 0.44 7.60 2.17
N ILE A 188 0.71 6.99 3.33
CA ILE A 188 1.82 6.09 3.62
C ILE A 188 1.27 4.73 4.04
N ASN A 189 1.49 3.70 3.21
CA ASN A 189 1.22 2.30 3.60
C ASN A 189 2.39 1.83 4.49
N LEU A 190 2.20 1.80 5.81
CA LEU A 190 3.30 1.53 6.76
C LEU A 190 3.98 0.17 6.53
N PRO A 191 3.26 -0.95 6.26
CA PRO A 191 3.85 -2.23 5.84
C PRO A 191 4.83 -2.16 4.65
N ALA A 192 4.62 -1.22 3.73
CA ALA A 192 5.41 -1.00 2.52
C ALA A 192 6.64 -0.07 2.71
N ILE A 193 6.83 0.46 3.91
CA ILE A 193 7.98 1.29 4.29
C ILE A 193 8.92 0.45 5.16
N ASP A 194 10.19 0.30 4.76
CA ASP A 194 11.22 -0.21 5.67
C ASP A 194 11.30 0.68 6.92
N ASN A 195 11.28 0.05 8.11
CA ASN A 195 11.59 0.71 9.39
C ASN A 195 10.90 2.09 9.56
N PRO A 196 9.54 2.16 9.56
CA PRO A 196 8.80 3.43 9.48
C PRO A 196 8.85 4.29 10.75
N LYS A 197 9.46 3.80 11.83
CA LYS A 197 9.84 4.61 13.00
C LYS A 197 10.96 5.61 12.72
N GLN A 198 11.52 5.64 11.51
CA GLN A 198 12.59 6.55 11.08
C GLN A 198 12.37 7.01 9.64
N ASN A 199 12.26 8.33 9.45
CA ASN A 199 12.21 9.05 8.16
C ASN A 199 11.14 8.53 7.18
N MET A 200 9.93 8.19 7.67
CA MET A 200 8.88 7.61 6.83
C MET A 200 8.40 8.52 5.69
N ILE A 201 8.39 9.85 5.92
CA ILE A 201 7.98 10.84 4.92
C ILE A 201 9.02 10.90 3.78
N ASP A 202 10.31 11.01 4.12
CA ASP A 202 11.41 10.94 3.15
C ASP A 202 11.35 9.66 2.32
N LYS A 203 11.22 8.50 2.98
CA LYS A 203 11.12 7.19 2.33
C LYS A 203 9.93 7.14 1.36
N GLN A 204 8.77 7.67 1.76
CA GLN A 204 7.61 7.73 0.87
C GLN A 204 7.84 8.64 -0.35
N LEU A 205 8.42 9.84 -0.15
CA LEU A 205 8.71 10.78 -1.24
C LEU A 205 9.78 10.24 -2.21
N GLN A 206 10.79 9.55 -1.70
CA GLN A 206 11.80 8.83 -2.49
C GLN A 206 11.17 7.66 -3.27
N GLN A 207 10.27 6.88 -2.65
CA GLN A 207 9.54 5.80 -3.33
C GLN A 207 8.65 6.30 -4.48
N LEU A 208 8.07 7.50 -4.37
CA LEU A 208 7.29 8.12 -5.45
C LEU A 208 8.15 8.47 -6.68
N ARG A 209 9.46 8.72 -6.50
CA ARG A 209 10.42 9.13 -7.54
C ARG A 209 10.03 10.41 -8.30
N LEU A 210 9.14 11.24 -7.72
CA LEU A 210 8.70 12.52 -8.27
C LEU A 210 9.51 13.72 -7.74
N PHE A 211 10.35 13.53 -6.71
CA PHE A 211 11.06 14.62 -6.04
C PHE A 211 12.56 14.32 -5.93
N SER A 212 13.41 15.32 -6.21
CA SER A 212 14.84 15.26 -5.93
C SER A 212 15.13 15.48 -4.44
N GLU A 213 16.33 15.13 -3.97
CA GLU A 213 16.71 15.34 -2.57
C GLU A 213 16.63 16.82 -2.15
N ALA A 214 17.00 17.74 -3.05
CA ALA A 214 16.86 19.18 -2.83
C ALA A 214 15.39 19.60 -2.67
N GLN A 215 14.49 19.08 -3.51
CA GLN A 215 13.05 19.33 -3.38
C GLN A 215 12.48 18.73 -2.09
N ILE A 216 12.95 17.55 -1.66
CA ILE A 216 12.55 16.93 -0.39
C ILE A 216 12.98 17.79 0.81
N GLN A 217 14.17 18.40 0.77
CA GLN A 217 14.60 19.35 1.80
C GLN A 217 13.77 20.65 1.79
N GLU A 218 13.44 21.19 0.60
CA GLU A 218 12.57 22.36 0.50
C GLU A 218 11.15 22.08 1.03
N LEU A 219 10.59 20.91 0.70
CA LEU A 219 9.32 20.42 1.24
C LEU A 219 9.36 20.32 2.78
N ARG A 220 10.43 19.74 3.35
CA ARG A 220 10.61 19.62 4.81
C ARG A 220 10.59 20.96 5.52
N LEU A 221 11.29 21.96 4.98
CA LEU A 221 11.49 23.25 5.63
C LEU A 221 10.29 24.20 5.44
N ASN A 222 9.65 24.18 4.27
CA ASN A 222 8.72 25.22 3.86
C ASN A 222 7.25 24.77 3.74
N ARG A 223 6.95 23.47 3.81
CA ARG A 223 5.59 22.95 3.58
C ARG A 223 5.03 22.16 4.77
N GLU A 224 3.72 22.16 4.87
CA GLU A 224 2.95 21.37 5.83
C GLU A 224 2.35 20.14 5.15
N PHE A 225 2.18 19.06 5.90
CA PHE A 225 1.65 17.80 5.41
C PHE A 225 0.43 17.33 6.22
N VAL A 226 -0.49 16.63 5.55
CA VAL A 226 -1.45 15.73 6.19
C VAL A 226 -1.02 14.31 5.85
N VAL A 227 -0.29 13.69 6.79
CA VAL A 227 0.26 12.35 6.63
C VAL A 227 -0.80 11.33 7.05
N ILE A 228 -1.14 10.42 6.15
CA ILE A 228 -2.17 9.40 6.36
C ILE A 228 -1.46 8.05 6.44
N CYS A 229 -1.14 7.61 7.66
CA CYS A 229 -0.40 6.40 7.94
C CYS A 229 -1.35 5.20 8.06
N ASP A 230 -1.32 4.27 7.11
CA ASP A 230 -2.19 3.10 7.10
C ASP A 230 -1.47 1.83 7.57
N GLY A 231 -2.11 1.04 8.45
CA GLY A 231 -1.62 -0.29 8.84
C GLY A 231 -0.58 -0.30 9.97
N TYR A 232 -0.73 0.50 11.03
CA TYR A 232 0.24 0.56 12.15
C TYR A 232 0.46 -0.80 12.84
N ASP A 233 -0.62 -1.57 13.05
CA ASP A 233 -0.56 -2.93 13.57
C ASP A 233 0.09 -3.91 12.59
N GLU A 234 -0.04 -3.65 11.29
CA GLU A 234 0.44 -4.54 10.25
C GLU A 234 1.97 -4.45 10.07
N SER A 235 2.56 -3.29 10.38
CA SER A 235 4.00 -3.08 10.61
C SER A 235 4.50 -3.51 12.01
N GLN A 236 3.62 -4.05 12.86
CA GLN A 236 3.94 -4.54 14.21
C GLN A 236 4.55 -3.49 15.16
N LEU A 237 4.16 -2.22 14.99
CA LEU A 237 4.78 -1.09 15.69
C LEU A 237 4.33 -0.98 17.15
N LYS A 238 5.27 -0.62 18.03
CA LYS A 238 5.00 -0.35 19.45
C LYS A 238 5.43 1.07 19.88
N GLN A 239 6.05 1.81 18.96
CA GLN A 239 6.64 3.12 19.17
C GLN A 239 5.75 4.21 18.59
N ASN A 240 5.74 5.38 19.25
CA ASN A 240 5.00 6.54 18.78
C ASN A 240 5.61 7.11 17.49
N LEU A 241 4.92 6.96 16.36
CA LEU A 241 5.43 7.41 15.05
C LEU A 241 5.56 8.92 14.94
N TYR A 242 4.71 9.69 15.64
CA TYR A 242 4.78 11.15 15.67
C TYR A 242 6.07 11.62 16.35
N THR A 243 6.36 11.08 17.54
CA THR A 243 7.57 11.38 18.30
C THR A 243 8.84 10.83 17.62
N THR A 244 8.80 9.60 17.10
CA THR A 244 10.01 8.97 16.50
C THR A 244 10.40 9.51 15.13
N ASN A 245 9.45 10.04 14.34
CA ASN A 245 9.75 10.81 13.13
C ASN A 245 9.93 12.32 13.39
N LEU A 246 10.03 12.73 14.66
CA LEU A 246 10.29 14.12 15.10
C LEU A 246 9.33 15.17 14.49
N LEU A 247 8.05 14.83 14.34
CA LEU A 247 7.10 15.70 13.67
C LEU A 247 6.87 17.00 14.45
N ASN A 248 6.75 18.11 13.70
CA ASN A 248 6.64 19.48 14.20
C ASN A 248 7.81 19.95 15.11
N GLN A 249 8.96 19.27 15.09
CA GLN A 249 10.19 19.74 15.74
C GLN A 249 10.95 20.75 14.87
N PRO A 250 11.84 21.59 15.45
CA PRO A 250 12.65 22.54 14.69
C PRO A 250 13.49 21.87 13.60
N GLY A 251 13.37 22.35 12.36
CA GLY A 251 14.05 21.79 11.18
C GLY A 251 13.52 20.43 10.70
N GLN A 252 12.37 19.98 11.20
CA GLN A 252 11.73 18.71 10.83
C GLN A 252 10.36 18.93 10.16
N TRP A 253 9.80 17.86 9.63
CA TRP A 253 8.53 17.85 8.90
C TRP A 253 7.39 18.47 9.72
N ARG A 254 6.77 19.54 9.19
CA ARG A 254 5.50 20.08 9.69
C ARG A 254 4.36 19.19 9.23
N ALA A 255 3.65 18.54 10.16
CA ALA A 255 2.67 17.52 9.81
C ALA A 255 1.54 17.38 10.84
N LYS A 256 0.32 17.17 10.33
CA LYS A 256 -0.73 16.45 11.04
C LYS A 256 -0.73 14.99 10.60
N MET A 257 -1.15 14.10 11.48
CA MET A 257 -1.20 12.66 11.23
C MET A 257 -2.62 12.13 11.41
N ALA A 258 -3.14 11.43 10.40
CA ALA A 258 -4.18 10.42 10.58
C ALA A 258 -3.48 9.06 10.57
N ILE A 259 -3.79 8.18 11.53
CA ILE A 259 -3.12 6.87 11.65
C ILE A 259 -4.13 5.75 11.89
N SER A 260 -4.08 4.69 11.09
CA SER A 260 -4.99 3.54 11.22
C SER A 260 -4.37 2.37 11.98
N CYS A 261 -5.18 1.72 12.81
CA CYS A 261 -4.77 0.56 13.61
C CYS A 261 -5.96 -0.39 13.82
N ARG A 262 -5.72 -1.69 13.93
CA ARG A 262 -6.72 -2.66 14.40
C ARG A 262 -6.94 -2.55 15.89
N SER A 263 -8.22 -2.51 16.30
CA SER A 263 -8.64 -2.49 17.70
C SER A 263 -8.03 -3.64 18.51
N GLN A 264 -7.88 -4.82 17.90
CA GLN A 264 -7.34 -6.04 18.50
C GLN A 264 -5.82 -6.00 18.77
N TYR A 265 -5.09 -5.05 18.19
CA TYR A 265 -3.64 -4.90 18.37
C TYR A 265 -3.25 -4.03 19.59
N LEU A 266 -4.25 -3.40 20.20
CA LEU A 266 -4.07 -2.45 21.29
C LEU A 266 -3.94 -3.17 22.64
N GLY A 267 -3.00 -2.72 23.47
CA GLY A 267 -2.91 -3.13 24.88
C GLY A 267 -3.70 -2.18 25.79
N SER A 268 -3.74 -2.45 27.09
CA SER A 268 -4.46 -1.62 28.08
C SER A 268 -4.01 -0.16 28.16
N ASP A 269 -2.73 0.13 27.84
CA ASP A 269 -2.24 1.47 27.54
C ASP A 269 -1.67 1.50 26.11
N TYR A 270 -2.53 1.90 25.16
CA TYR A 270 -2.15 2.16 23.78
C TYR A 270 -2.00 3.66 23.48
N SER A 271 -2.60 4.52 24.30
CA SER A 271 -2.64 5.99 24.15
C SER A 271 -1.26 6.60 23.99
N ALA A 272 -0.28 6.19 24.80
CA ALA A 272 1.09 6.68 24.73
C ALA A 272 1.79 6.41 23.38
N ARG A 273 1.29 5.44 22.59
CA ARG A 273 1.81 5.12 21.24
C ARG A 273 1.33 6.08 20.16
N PHE A 274 0.40 6.99 20.46
CA PHE A 274 -0.21 7.89 19.46
C PHE A 274 -0.34 9.35 19.93
N GLN A 275 -0.40 9.61 21.24
CA GLN A 275 -0.48 10.98 21.76
C GLN A 275 0.78 11.81 21.43
N PRO A 276 0.65 13.05 20.95
CA PRO A 276 1.78 13.96 20.79
C PRO A 276 2.48 14.27 22.12
N THR A 277 3.79 14.10 22.17
CA THR A 277 4.66 14.56 23.26
C THR A 277 5.30 15.89 22.88
N CYS A 278 4.71 17.01 23.29
CA CYS A 278 5.13 18.35 22.83
C CYS A 278 6.27 19.00 23.62
N ASP A 279 6.77 18.39 24.69
CA ASP A 279 7.77 18.99 25.58
C ASP A 279 8.81 17.97 26.07
N ARG A 280 9.97 18.44 26.54
CA ARG A 280 11.10 17.63 27.05
C ARG A 280 10.73 16.71 28.21
N TYR A 281 9.66 17.04 28.93
CA TYR A 281 9.12 16.27 30.05
C TYR A 281 8.06 15.23 29.62
N GLN A 282 7.82 15.06 28.31
CA GLN A 282 6.88 14.08 27.73
C GLN A 282 5.43 14.20 28.23
N GLN A 283 5.04 15.36 28.76
CA GLN A 283 3.69 15.65 29.23
C GLN A 283 2.67 15.50 28.06
N PRO A 284 1.64 14.63 28.17
CA PRO A 284 0.65 14.46 27.12
C PRO A 284 -0.25 15.69 27.04
N THR A 285 -0.30 16.32 25.86
CA THR A 285 -1.00 17.59 25.68
C THR A 285 -2.47 17.37 25.34
N THR A 286 -3.38 17.72 26.25
CA THR A 286 -4.82 17.52 26.09
C THR A 286 -5.36 18.26 24.87
N GLY A 287 -6.20 17.58 24.08
CA GLY A 287 -6.82 18.12 22.86
C GLY A 287 -6.03 17.99 21.56
N LEU A 288 -4.72 17.67 21.60
CA LEU A 288 -3.92 17.45 20.38
C LEU A 288 -4.11 16.05 19.77
N PHE A 289 -4.67 15.13 20.54
CA PHE A 289 -4.98 13.74 20.17
C PHE A 289 -6.49 13.49 20.17
N GLN A 290 -7.00 12.78 19.15
CA GLN A 290 -8.39 12.29 19.11
C GLN A 290 -8.44 10.85 18.59
N GLU A 291 -9.48 10.13 18.97
CA GLU A 291 -9.79 8.77 18.49
C GLU A 291 -11.10 8.77 17.70
N ALA A 292 -11.21 7.86 16.75
CA ALA A 292 -12.47 7.50 16.11
C ALA A 292 -12.46 6.02 15.74
N VAL A 293 -13.47 5.28 16.20
CA VAL A 293 -13.61 3.84 15.93
C VAL A 293 -14.64 3.65 14.82
N ILE A 294 -14.24 3.11 13.67
CA ILE A 294 -15.16 2.77 12.59
C ILE A 294 -16.17 1.74 13.08
N ALA A 295 -17.45 2.03 12.88
CA ALA A 295 -18.54 1.13 13.16
C ALA A 295 -18.81 0.19 11.98
N SER A 296 -19.35 -0.99 12.29
CA SER A 296 -19.81 -1.95 11.29
C SER A 296 -20.96 -1.34 10.45
N PHE A 297 -21.08 -1.74 9.18
CA PHE A 297 -22.11 -1.22 8.29
C PHE A 297 -23.53 -1.51 8.80
N SER A 298 -24.35 -0.46 8.80
CA SER A 298 -25.80 -0.54 8.98
C SER A 298 -26.46 -1.31 7.83
N ARG A 299 -27.72 -1.70 8.01
CA ARG A 299 -28.53 -2.34 6.96
C ARG A 299 -28.61 -1.49 5.68
N SER A 300 -28.71 -0.17 5.79
CA SER A 300 -28.75 0.74 4.64
C SER A 300 -27.37 0.93 3.99
N GLN A 301 -26.28 0.91 4.76
CA GLN A 301 -24.92 0.91 4.19
C GLN A 301 -24.60 -0.38 3.44
N ILE A 302 -25.11 -1.53 3.92
CA ILE A 302 -25.05 -2.81 3.18
C ILE A 302 -25.83 -2.68 1.86
N GLU A 303 -27.08 -2.21 1.90
CA GLU A 303 -27.93 -2.06 0.71
C GLU A 303 -27.31 -1.14 -0.34
N GLN A 304 -26.81 0.04 0.05
CA GLN A 304 -26.08 0.96 -0.81
C GLN A 304 -24.78 0.36 -1.39
N TYR A 305 -24.09 -0.50 -0.64
CA TYR A 305 -22.93 -1.22 -1.17
C TYR A 305 -23.34 -2.25 -2.24
N VAL A 306 -24.46 -2.95 -2.05
CA VAL A 306 -25.02 -3.87 -3.06
C VAL A 306 -25.44 -3.10 -4.31
N GLU A 307 -26.07 -1.93 -4.18
CA GLU A 307 -26.40 -1.04 -5.30
C GLU A 307 -25.15 -0.69 -6.13
N GLN A 308 -24.09 -0.16 -5.49
CA GLN A 308 -22.82 0.15 -6.16
C GLN A 308 -22.17 -1.08 -6.81
N PHE A 309 -22.23 -2.24 -6.16
CA PHE A 309 -21.67 -3.49 -6.67
C PHE A 309 -22.43 -4.02 -7.90
N VAL A 310 -23.75 -3.84 -7.96
CA VAL A 310 -24.57 -4.23 -9.13
C VAL A 310 -24.43 -3.23 -10.28
N GLU A 311 -24.31 -1.93 -10.01
CA GLU A 311 -24.00 -0.93 -11.05
C GLU A 311 -22.62 -1.14 -11.68
N ARG A 312 -21.62 -1.46 -10.86
CA ARG A 312 -20.20 -1.50 -11.23
C ARG A 312 -19.59 -2.82 -10.77
N PRO A 313 -19.98 -3.96 -11.36
CA PRO A 313 -19.42 -5.26 -11.02
C PRO A 313 -17.90 -5.24 -11.23
N PRO A 314 -17.09 -5.76 -10.29
CA PRO A 314 -15.64 -5.80 -10.45
C PRO A 314 -15.25 -6.52 -11.76
N SER A 315 -14.21 -6.06 -12.45
CA SER A 315 -13.80 -6.57 -13.78
C SER A 315 -13.47 -8.07 -13.83
N GLN A 316 -13.29 -8.70 -12.66
CA GLN A 316 -13.02 -10.14 -12.47
C GLN A 316 -14.26 -10.93 -12.00
N ALA A 317 -15.38 -10.27 -11.68
CA ALA A 317 -16.62 -10.89 -11.23
C ALA A 317 -17.56 -11.28 -12.39
N VAL A 318 -17.33 -10.73 -13.58
CA VAL A 318 -18.10 -11.04 -14.80
C VAL A 318 -17.68 -12.39 -15.36
N ASN A 319 -18.21 -13.46 -14.77
CA ASN A 319 -18.22 -14.78 -15.41
C ASN A 319 -19.42 -14.78 -16.40
N PRO A 320 -19.20 -14.76 -17.73
CA PRO A 320 -20.24 -14.44 -18.73
C PRO A 320 -21.37 -15.48 -18.86
N ILE A 321 -21.34 -16.54 -18.05
CA ILE A 321 -22.30 -17.64 -18.00
C ILE A 321 -23.33 -17.42 -16.86
N LEU A 322 -23.07 -16.51 -15.92
CA LEU A 322 -24.00 -16.23 -14.81
C LEU A 322 -25.03 -15.16 -15.19
N PRO A 323 -26.34 -15.35 -14.88
CA PRO A 323 -27.30 -14.27 -14.96
C PRO A 323 -26.98 -13.18 -13.93
N SER A 324 -27.08 -11.92 -14.33
CA SER A 324 -26.84 -10.76 -13.47
C SER A 324 -27.86 -10.71 -12.32
N TRP A 325 -27.41 -10.98 -11.10
CA TRP A 325 -28.23 -10.82 -9.90
C TRP A 325 -28.58 -9.35 -9.67
N THR A 326 -29.85 -9.08 -9.36
CA THR A 326 -30.27 -7.74 -8.97
C THR A 326 -29.94 -7.46 -7.50
N VAL A 327 -30.00 -6.18 -7.10
CA VAL A 327 -29.89 -5.77 -5.68
C VAL A 327 -30.89 -6.55 -4.81
N LYS A 328 -32.11 -6.77 -5.33
CA LYS A 328 -33.16 -7.54 -4.65
C LYS A 328 -32.79 -9.01 -4.46
N ASP A 329 -32.11 -9.64 -5.41
CA ASP A 329 -31.70 -11.05 -5.30
C ASP A 329 -30.60 -11.22 -4.25
N TYR A 330 -29.60 -10.34 -4.26
CA TYR A 330 -28.57 -10.27 -3.24
C TYR A 330 -29.15 -10.03 -1.85
N MET A 331 -29.98 -8.99 -1.68
CA MET A 331 -30.57 -8.66 -0.38
C MET A 331 -31.53 -9.77 0.10
N ASN A 332 -32.31 -10.40 -0.79
CA ASN A 332 -33.12 -11.58 -0.44
C ASN A 332 -32.26 -12.73 0.08
N MET A 333 -31.12 -13.02 -0.56
CA MET A 333 -30.23 -14.11 -0.14
C MET A 333 -29.54 -13.81 1.18
N LEU A 334 -29.04 -12.57 1.36
CA LEU A 334 -28.42 -12.12 2.61
C LEU A 334 -29.39 -12.12 3.80
N ASN A 335 -30.70 -11.94 3.57
CA ASN A 335 -31.73 -12.07 4.62
C ASN A 335 -32.18 -13.52 4.87
N LYS A 336 -32.01 -14.44 3.91
CA LYS A 336 -32.38 -15.86 4.06
C LYS A 336 -31.38 -16.66 4.87
N ILE A 337 -30.08 -16.39 4.73
CA ILE A 337 -29.02 -17.14 5.40
C ILE A 337 -28.91 -16.66 6.86
N PRO A 338 -29.06 -17.53 7.88
CA PRO A 338 -28.99 -17.13 9.28
C PRO A 338 -27.67 -16.43 9.64
N LYS A 339 -27.75 -15.34 10.43
CA LYS A 339 -26.63 -14.47 10.84
C LYS A 339 -25.82 -13.83 9.70
N MET A 340 -26.22 -13.99 8.45
CA MET A 340 -25.43 -13.49 7.31
C MET A 340 -25.33 -11.96 7.28
N ILE A 341 -26.40 -11.23 7.63
CA ILE A 341 -26.39 -9.77 7.76
C ILE A 341 -25.31 -9.29 8.76
N GLU A 342 -25.24 -9.92 9.94
CA GLU A 342 -24.23 -9.63 10.97
C GLU A 342 -22.80 -9.87 10.46
N LEU A 343 -22.60 -10.94 9.69
CA LEU A 343 -21.31 -11.28 9.10
C LEU A 343 -20.88 -10.28 8.00
N VAL A 344 -21.82 -9.79 7.19
CA VAL A 344 -21.54 -8.82 6.10
C VAL A 344 -21.65 -7.35 6.51
N SER A 345 -21.99 -7.05 7.78
CA SER A 345 -21.72 -5.71 8.34
C SER A 345 -20.22 -5.36 8.37
N ASN A 346 -19.33 -6.33 8.12
CA ASN A 346 -17.93 -6.07 7.75
C ASN A 346 -17.81 -5.87 6.22
N PRO A 347 -17.37 -4.69 5.73
CA PRO A 347 -17.35 -4.36 4.29
C PRO A 347 -16.55 -5.34 3.41
N PHE A 348 -15.45 -5.87 3.93
CA PHE A 348 -14.67 -6.86 3.18
C PHE A 348 -15.41 -8.19 3.05
N LEU A 349 -16.06 -8.66 4.11
CA LEU A 349 -16.86 -9.89 4.07
C LEU A 349 -18.13 -9.74 3.20
N LEU A 350 -18.72 -8.54 3.11
CA LEU A 350 -19.74 -8.23 2.11
C LEU A 350 -19.19 -8.40 0.68
N THR A 351 -18.01 -7.85 0.40
CA THR A 351 -17.33 -8.03 -0.91
C THR A 351 -17.15 -9.51 -1.27
N LEU A 352 -16.75 -10.35 -0.30
CA LEU A 352 -16.60 -11.80 -0.52
C LEU A 352 -17.96 -12.49 -0.73
N ALA A 353 -18.98 -12.13 0.06
CA ALA A 353 -20.32 -12.67 -0.05
C ALA A 353 -20.95 -12.39 -1.42
N LEU A 354 -20.92 -11.14 -1.91
CA LEU A 354 -21.53 -10.77 -3.19
C LEU A 354 -20.85 -11.48 -4.39
N ARG A 355 -19.56 -11.82 -4.26
CA ARG A 355 -18.84 -12.67 -5.23
C ARG A 355 -19.22 -14.15 -5.13
N ALA A 356 -19.31 -14.70 -3.92
CA ALA A 356 -19.51 -16.13 -3.70
C ALA A 356 -20.97 -16.60 -3.87
N LEU A 357 -21.96 -15.79 -3.48
CA LEU A 357 -23.38 -16.19 -3.39
C LEU A 357 -23.98 -16.74 -4.70
N PRO A 358 -23.75 -16.15 -5.89
CA PRO A 358 -24.29 -16.67 -7.16
C PRO A 358 -23.87 -18.11 -7.45
N ASN A 359 -22.63 -18.48 -7.13
CA ASN A 359 -22.13 -19.84 -7.31
C ASN A 359 -22.62 -20.79 -6.21
N ILE A 360 -22.73 -20.33 -4.97
CA ILE A 360 -23.27 -21.13 -3.85
C ILE A 360 -24.71 -21.58 -4.16
N VAL A 361 -25.59 -20.66 -4.58
CA VAL A 361 -26.99 -21.00 -4.94
C VAL A 361 -27.04 -21.96 -6.13
N ARG A 362 -26.24 -21.72 -7.17
CA ARG A 362 -26.18 -22.61 -8.36
C ARG A 362 -25.70 -24.02 -8.01
N SER A 363 -24.89 -24.18 -6.95
CA SER A 363 -24.40 -25.50 -6.50
C SER A 363 -25.45 -26.38 -5.81
N GLY A 364 -26.70 -25.91 -5.66
CA GLY A 364 -27.82 -26.73 -5.18
C GLY A 364 -27.75 -27.13 -3.69
N ARG A 365 -26.76 -26.63 -2.95
CA ARG A 365 -26.65 -26.81 -1.49
C ARG A 365 -27.92 -26.27 -0.81
N ASP A 366 -28.51 -27.06 0.07
CA ASP A 366 -29.70 -26.66 0.83
C ASP A 366 -29.40 -25.45 1.72
N LEU A 367 -29.92 -24.28 1.29
CA LEU A 367 -29.74 -22.98 1.95
C LEU A 367 -30.13 -22.98 3.43
N SER A 368 -31.04 -23.86 3.84
CA SER A 368 -31.47 -24.05 5.23
C SER A 368 -30.34 -24.55 6.13
N ASN A 369 -29.44 -25.37 5.57
CA ASN A 369 -28.31 -25.99 6.24
C ASN A 369 -26.97 -25.27 5.97
N ILE A 370 -26.93 -24.24 5.11
CA ILE A 370 -25.72 -23.43 4.91
C ILE A 370 -25.55 -22.45 6.08
N CYS A 371 -24.92 -22.92 7.15
CA CYS A 371 -24.25 -22.04 8.11
C CYS A 371 -23.00 -21.44 7.44
N LEU A 372 -23.16 -20.34 6.71
CA LEU A 372 -22.07 -19.72 5.94
C LEU A 372 -21.11 -18.98 6.89
N THR A 373 -20.16 -19.72 7.46
CA THR A 373 -19.16 -19.16 8.38
C THR A 373 -18.17 -18.24 7.65
N ARG A 374 -17.44 -17.43 8.42
CA ARG A 374 -16.32 -16.62 7.90
C ARG A 374 -15.28 -17.48 7.16
N VAL A 375 -15.04 -18.72 7.60
CA VAL A 375 -14.17 -19.70 6.93
C VAL A 375 -14.77 -20.12 5.58
N GLY A 376 -16.05 -20.51 5.56
CA GLY A 376 -16.74 -20.91 4.33
C GLY A 376 -16.83 -19.81 3.27
N LEU A 377 -16.87 -18.53 3.67
CA LEU A 377 -16.72 -17.39 2.75
C LEU A 377 -15.31 -17.32 2.13
N TYR A 378 -14.26 -17.55 2.91
CA TYR A 378 -12.90 -17.56 2.36
C TYR A 378 -12.67 -18.76 1.44
N ASP A 379 -13.05 -19.98 1.84
CA ASP A 379 -12.94 -21.16 0.96
C ASP A 379 -13.66 -20.93 -0.37
N SER A 380 -14.94 -20.53 -0.31
CA SER A 380 -15.75 -20.24 -1.50
C SER A 380 -15.12 -19.16 -2.38
N PHE A 381 -14.45 -18.15 -1.79
CA PHE A 381 -13.77 -17.10 -2.54
C PHE A 381 -12.46 -17.58 -3.20
N ILE A 382 -11.61 -18.30 -2.46
CA ILE A 382 -10.30 -18.76 -2.97
C ILE A 382 -10.50 -19.82 -4.07
N GLU A 383 -11.42 -20.77 -3.88
CA GLU A 383 -11.79 -21.77 -4.90
C GLU A 383 -12.27 -21.08 -6.18
N GLN A 384 -13.20 -20.13 -6.07
CA GLN A 384 -13.76 -19.43 -7.24
C GLN A 384 -12.75 -18.52 -7.92
N TRP A 385 -11.82 -17.91 -7.18
CA TRP A 385 -10.75 -17.07 -7.72
C TRP A 385 -9.74 -17.91 -8.53
N LEU A 386 -9.31 -19.06 -8.00
CA LEU A 386 -8.40 -19.96 -8.68
C LEU A 386 -9.04 -20.59 -9.92
N GLU A 387 -10.29 -21.08 -9.81
CA GLU A 387 -11.02 -21.68 -10.93
C GLU A 387 -11.37 -20.65 -12.02
N ALA A 388 -11.58 -19.36 -11.69
CA ALA A 388 -11.70 -18.30 -12.68
C ALA A 388 -10.37 -18.00 -13.40
N ASN A 389 -9.25 -17.98 -12.67
CA ASN A 389 -7.93 -17.77 -13.28
C ASN A 389 -7.44 -18.98 -14.08
N LYS A 390 -7.78 -20.20 -13.67
CA LYS A 390 -7.56 -21.43 -14.46
C LYS A 390 -8.18 -21.30 -15.85
N ARG A 391 -9.47 -20.98 -15.94
CA ARG A 391 -10.17 -20.78 -17.23
C ARG A 391 -9.58 -19.65 -18.07
N ARG A 392 -9.07 -18.59 -17.41
CA ARG A 392 -8.33 -17.51 -18.08
C ARG A 392 -6.98 -17.98 -18.64
N LEU A 393 -6.29 -18.91 -17.98
CA LEU A 393 -5.05 -19.51 -18.49
C LEU A 393 -5.34 -20.52 -19.61
N GLU A 394 -6.33 -21.38 -19.45
CA GLU A 394 -6.80 -22.34 -20.47
C GLU A 394 -7.23 -21.63 -21.78
N GLY A 395 -7.74 -20.39 -21.69
CA GLY A 395 -8.12 -19.57 -22.85
C GLY A 395 -7.05 -18.60 -23.37
N ASN A 396 -5.84 -18.56 -22.78
CA ASN A 396 -4.78 -17.62 -23.14
C ASN A 396 -3.67 -18.30 -23.97
N SER A 397 -3.08 -17.56 -24.92
CA SER A 397 -1.84 -17.97 -25.56
C SER A 397 -0.66 -17.85 -24.59
N LEU A 398 -0.10 -18.98 -24.17
CA LEU A 398 1.09 -19.08 -23.32
C LEU A 398 2.35 -19.41 -24.16
N SER A 399 3.53 -19.39 -23.55
CA SER A 399 4.72 -20.05 -24.12
C SER A 399 4.61 -21.56 -23.98
N THR A 400 5.31 -22.33 -24.81
CA THR A 400 5.28 -23.81 -24.79
C THR A 400 5.60 -24.37 -23.40
N GLU A 401 6.67 -23.90 -22.77
CA GLU A 401 7.08 -24.25 -21.39
C GLU A 401 5.97 -23.98 -20.36
N ALA A 402 5.30 -22.83 -20.46
CA ALA A 402 4.20 -22.47 -19.55
C ALA A 402 2.91 -23.24 -19.86
N GLN A 403 2.71 -23.69 -21.09
CA GLN A 403 1.57 -24.54 -21.47
C GLN A 403 1.77 -25.99 -21.01
N GLU A 404 2.96 -26.57 -21.22
CA GLU A 404 3.35 -27.87 -20.66
C GLU A 404 3.22 -27.87 -19.13
N THR A 405 3.69 -26.81 -18.47
CA THR A 405 3.55 -26.64 -17.02
C THR A 405 2.08 -26.50 -16.58
N LEU A 406 1.24 -25.81 -17.38
CA LEU A 406 -0.19 -25.71 -17.11
C LEU A 406 -0.88 -27.08 -17.23
N GLU A 407 -0.54 -27.89 -18.24
CA GLU A 407 -1.08 -29.24 -18.41
C GLU A 407 -0.72 -30.16 -17.23
N VAL A 408 0.51 -30.09 -16.71
CA VAL A 408 0.88 -30.77 -15.45
C VAL A 408 0.05 -30.28 -14.27
N LEU A 409 -0.06 -28.96 -14.06
CA LEU A 409 -0.87 -28.38 -12.98
C LEU A 409 -2.37 -28.74 -13.09
N LEU A 410 -2.91 -28.87 -14.30
CA LEU A 410 -4.29 -29.30 -14.53
C LEU A 410 -4.49 -30.76 -14.11
N ASN A 411 -3.58 -31.65 -14.51
CA ASN A 411 -3.61 -33.07 -14.16
C ASN A 411 -3.44 -33.32 -12.64
N GLU A 412 -2.61 -32.53 -11.97
CA GLU A 412 -2.43 -32.59 -10.50
C GLU A 412 -3.53 -31.86 -9.69
N GLY A 413 -4.53 -31.26 -10.36
CA GLY A 413 -5.61 -30.53 -9.70
C GLY A 413 -5.24 -29.08 -9.36
N PHE A 414 -5.21 -28.23 -10.39
CA PHE A 414 -4.78 -26.81 -10.34
C PHE A 414 -5.26 -26.02 -9.12
N VAL A 415 -6.53 -26.18 -8.71
CA VAL A 415 -7.10 -25.46 -7.56
C VAL A 415 -6.47 -25.92 -6.23
N LEU A 416 -6.17 -27.21 -6.06
CA LEU A 416 -5.47 -27.74 -4.90
C LEU A 416 -4.03 -27.21 -4.84
N GLN A 417 -3.32 -27.23 -5.97
CA GLN A 417 -1.96 -26.68 -6.04
C GLN A 417 -1.95 -25.16 -5.79
N GLY A 418 -2.94 -24.43 -6.29
CA GLY A 418 -3.14 -23.00 -6.02
C GLY A 418 -3.43 -22.70 -4.54
N ILE A 419 -4.18 -23.55 -3.83
CA ILE A 419 -4.42 -23.44 -2.39
C ILE A 419 -3.14 -23.74 -1.60
N ASN A 420 -2.41 -24.80 -1.96
CA ASN A 420 -1.17 -25.20 -1.29
C ASN A 420 -0.05 -24.16 -1.46
N TYR A 421 0.13 -23.61 -2.66
CA TYR A 421 1.05 -22.48 -2.91
C TYR A 421 0.73 -21.28 -2.01
N GLN A 422 -0.55 -20.89 -1.91
CA GLN A 422 -0.99 -19.77 -1.08
C GLN A 422 -0.81 -20.02 0.42
N LYS A 423 -1.12 -21.23 0.90
CA LYS A 423 -0.86 -21.69 2.27
C LYS A 423 0.63 -21.60 2.62
N ASN A 424 1.49 -22.13 1.74
CA ASN A 424 2.93 -22.16 1.95
C ASN A 424 3.54 -20.74 1.90
N LEU A 425 3.05 -19.88 1.02
CA LEU A 425 3.42 -18.45 0.99
C LEU A 425 3.00 -17.74 2.28
N ALA A 426 1.78 -17.99 2.77
CA ALA A 426 1.30 -17.42 4.03
C ALA A 426 2.19 -17.86 5.22
N ALA A 427 2.52 -19.16 5.31
CA ALA A 427 3.43 -19.68 6.32
C ALA A 427 4.82 -19.02 6.24
N ALA A 428 5.40 -18.90 5.04
CA ALA A 428 6.71 -18.28 4.85
C ALA A 428 6.73 -16.79 5.23
N ILE A 429 5.66 -16.04 4.96
CA ILE A 429 5.50 -14.64 5.39
C ILE A 429 5.46 -14.52 6.93
N PHE A 430 4.74 -15.40 7.62
CA PHE A 430 4.73 -15.42 9.09
C PHE A 430 6.09 -15.86 9.67
N GLN A 431 6.73 -16.87 9.07
CA GLN A 431 8.02 -17.41 9.53
C GLN A 431 9.19 -16.46 9.33
N HIS A 432 9.30 -15.81 8.16
CA HIS A 432 10.48 -15.02 7.79
C HIS A 432 10.30 -13.50 7.87
N GLN A 433 9.07 -13.01 7.95
CA GLN A 433 8.77 -11.57 8.09
C GLN A 433 7.82 -11.28 9.28
N GLY A 434 7.63 -12.26 10.17
CA GLY A 434 6.76 -12.16 11.36
C GLY A 434 5.27 -12.00 11.05
N GLY A 435 4.87 -11.96 9.77
CA GLY A 435 3.51 -11.58 9.36
C GLY A 435 3.37 -10.11 8.91
N ASN A 436 4.43 -9.43 8.46
CA ASN A 436 4.26 -8.24 7.61
C ASN A 436 3.62 -8.67 6.27
N PRO A 437 2.45 -8.12 5.86
CA PRO A 437 1.74 -8.57 4.66
C PRO A 437 2.38 -8.15 3.32
N VAL A 438 3.40 -7.27 3.33
CA VAL A 438 4.06 -6.77 2.10
C VAL A 438 5.42 -7.45 1.90
N VAL A 439 5.50 -8.28 0.86
CA VAL A 439 6.75 -8.90 0.39
C VAL A 439 7.32 -8.06 -0.75
N GLU A 440 8.33 -7.24 -0.48
CA GLU A 440 9.18 -6.75 -1.57
C GLU A 440 10.00 -7.91 -2.15
N TYR A 441 10.04 -8.06 -3.47
CA TYR A 441 10.92 -8.99 -4.17
C TYR A 441 11.56 -8.37 -5.42
N SER A 442 12.87 -8.54 -5.56
CA SER A 442 13.60 -8.26 -6.80
C SER A 442 14.53 -9.42 -7.13
N HIS A 443 14.27 -10.12 -8.24
CA HIS A 443 14.98 -11.36 -8.60
C HIS A 443 16.51 -11.19 -8.63
N ILE A 444 17.01 -10.07 -9.18
CA ILE A 444 18.45 -9.75 -9.26
C ILE A 444 19.11 -9.68 -7.88
N ARG A 445 18.36 -9.25 -6.85
CA ARG A 445 18.87 -9.07 -5.47
C ARG A 445 18.57 -10.27 -4.57
N GLU A 446 17.51 -11.02 -4.85
CA GLU A 446 16.88 -11.93 -3.88
C GLU A 446 16.64 -13.35 -4.42
N ASN A 447 17.24 -13.74 -5.54
CA ASN A 447 17.19 -15.10 -6.10
C ASN A 447 17.66 -16.22 -5.16
N LYS A 448 18.42 -15.90 -4.10
CA LYS A 448 18.86 -16.85 -3.04
C LYS A 448 18.05 -16.77 -1.75
N SER A 449 16.98 -15.98 -1.70
CA SER A 449 16.09 -15.85 -0.53
C SER A 449 14.91 -16.81 -0.63
N TRP A 450 14.23 -17.07 0.50
CA TRP A 450 12.97 -17.82 0.55
C TRP A 450 11.89 -17.27 -0.41
N LYS A 451 11.95 -15.95 -0.71
CA LYS A 451 11.02 -15.29 -1.62
C LYS A 451 11.14 -15.82 -3.06
N ALA A 452 12.32 -16.30 -3.47
CA ALA A 452 12.52 -16.83 -4.81
C ALA A 452 11.63 -18.06 -5.10
N THR A 453 11.33 -18.87 -4.06
CA THR A 453 10.40 -20.00 -4.12
C THR A 453 8.97 -19.60 -4.47
N PHE A 454 8.56 -18.35 -4.24
CA PHE A 454 7.19 -17.87 -4.45
C PHE A 454 7.08 -16.77 -5.51
N PHE A 455 8.13 -16.01 -5.75
CA PHE A 455 8.16 -14.84 -6.63
C PHE A 455 9.18 -14.96 -7.76
N GLY A 456 9.86 -16.10 -7.88
CA GLY A 456 10.83 -16.39 -8.94
C GLY A 456 10.23 -16.43 -10.36
N PRO A 457 11.11 -16.48 -11.38
CA PRO A 457 10.73 -16.51 -12.79
C PRO A 457 10.29 -17.90 -13.29
N ASP A 458 10.39 -18.93 -12.43
CA ASP A 458 9.92 -20.28 -12.72
C ASP A 458 8.47 -20.30 -13.23
N ALA A 459 8.19 -21.20 -14.19
CA ALA A 459 6.90 -21.27 -14.87
C ALA A 459 5.75 -21.68 -13.93
N GLN A 460 5.96 -22.69 -13.08
CA GLN A 460 4.94 -23.20 -12.15
C GLN A 460 4.64 -22.15 -11.07
N VAL A 461 5.68 -21.60 -10.46
CA VAL A 461 5.62 -20.50 -9.49
C VAL A 461 4.93 -19.28 -10.09
N THR A 462 5.21 -18.95 -11.35
CA THR A 462 4.55 -17.84 -12.06
C THR A 462 3.07 -18.11 -12.31
N LEU A 463 2.68 -19.27 -12.86
CA LEU A 463 1.28 -19.60 -13.10
C LEU A 463 0.45 -19.59 -11.80
N LEU A 464 0.99 -20.13 -10.71
CA LEU A 464 0.33 -20.15 -9.40
C LEU A 464 0.27 -18.75 -8.75
N ARG A 465 1.33 -17.94 -8.89
CA ARG A 465 1.37 -16.54 -8.41
C ARG A 465 0.36 -15.65 -9.13
N GLU A 466 0.38 -15.63 -10.46
CA GLU A 466 -0.52 -14.79 -11.28
C GLU A 466 -1.97 -15.30 -11.29
N SER A 467 -2.24 -16.47 -10.70
CA SER A 467 -3.59 -17.00 -10.44
C SER A 467 -4.08 -16.80 -9.01
N SER A 468 -3.18 -16.44 -8.08
CA SER A 468 -3.50 -16.20 -6.68
C SER A 468 -4.18 -14.83 -6.48
N PRO A 469 -4.89 -14.61 -5.35
CA PRO A 469 -5.44 -13.30 -4.95
C PRO A 469 -4.34 -12.40 -4.37
N LEU A 470 -3.28 -12.21 -5.18
CA LEU A 470 -2.17 -11.30 -4.92
C LEU A 470 -2.34 -10.02 -5.74
N THR A 471 -1.79 -8.93 -5.22
CA THR A 471 -1.64 -7.63 -5.90
C THR A 471 -0.17 -7.28 -5.92
N ARG A 472 0.28 -6.63 -7.00
CA ARG A 472 1.66 -6.23 -7.22
C ARG A 472 1.74 -4.71 -7.43
N SER A 473 2.62 -4.05 -6.69
CA SER A 473 2.99 -2.65 -6.86
C SER A 473 4.51 -2.54 -7.05
N GLY A 474 4.97 -2.46 -8.30
CA GLY A 474 6.39 -2.45 -8.64
C GLY A 474 7.11 -3.75 -8.25
N SER A 475 7.95 -3.68 -7.21
CA SER A 475 8.64 -4.82 -6.58
C SER A 475 7.86 -5.44 -5.41
N GLN A 476 6.80 -4.79 -4.92
CA GLN A 476 6.05 -5.24 -3.74
C GLN A 476 4.86 -6.12 -4.12
N TYR A 477 4.67 -7.20 -3.38
CA TYR A 477 3.57 -8.15 -3.50
C TYR A 477 2.84 -8.27 -2.16
N HIS A 478 1.51 -8.37 -2.20
CA HIS A 478 0.69 -8.62 -1.02
C HIS A 478 -0.62 -9.31 -1.42
N PHE A 479 -1.29 -9.98 -0.47
CA PHE A 479 -2.65 -10.47 -0.70
C PHE A 479 -3.64 -9.29 -0.86
N LEU A 480 -4.75 -9.50 -1.56
CA LEU A 480 -5.82 -8.49 -1.75
C LEU A 480 -6.27 -7.82 -0.44
N HIS A 481 -6.23 -8.55 0.67
CA HIS A 481 -6.47 -8.05 2.01
C HIS A 481 -5.78 -8.97 3.03
N ARG A 482 -5.23 -8.42 4.11
CA ARG A 482 -4.46 -9.20 5.10
C ARG A 482 -5.28 -10.30 5.80
N SER A 483 -6.61 -10.19 5.86
CA SER A 483 -7.41 -11.28 6.42
C SER A 483 -7.39 -12.57 5.57
N ILE A 484 -7.01 -12.50 4.29
CA ILE A 484 -6.74 -13.69 3.45
C ILE A 484 -5.41 -14.34 3.86
N LEU A 485 -4.37 -13.54 4.10
CA LEU A 485 -3.08 -14.02 4.63
C LEU A 485 -3.27 -14.71 6.01
N GLU A 486 -4.02 -14.07 6.90
CA GLU A 486 -4.35 -14.60 8.23
C GLU A 486 -5.21 -15.88 8.13
N TYR A 487 -6.14 -15.92 7.16
CA TYR A 487 -6.94 -17.11 6.88
C TYR A 487 -6.10 -18.29 6.38
N LEU A 488 -5.28 -18.10 5.34
CA LEU A 488 -4.43 -19.14 4.76
C LEU A 488 -3.45 -19.71 5.79
N TYR A 489 -2.87 -18.86 6.64
CA TYR A 489 -2.03 -19.30 7.75
C TYR A 489 -2.82 -20.08 8.80
N SER A 490 -4.05 -19.69 9.12
CA SER A 490 -4.91 -20.48 10.02
C SER A 490 -5.21 -21.88 9.47
N ARG A 491 -5.31 -22.04 8.13
CA ARG A 491 -5.45 -23.36 7.49
C ARG A 491 -4.19 -24.21 7.58
N VAL A 492 -2.99 -23.63 7.44
CA VAL A 492 -1.72 -24.34 7.72
C VAL A 492 -1.67 -24.91 9.15
N MET A 493 -2.28 -24.22 10.12
CA MET A 493 -2.30 -24.65 11.52
C MET A 493 -3.51 -25.53 11.90
N SER A 494 -4.52 -25.65 11.03
CA SER A 494 -5.77 -26.38 11.30
C SER A 494 -5.94 -27.65 10.47
N ASP A 495 -5.37 -27.68 9.27
CA ASP A 495 -5.25 -28.92 8.49
C ASP A 495 -4.31 -29.87 9.29
N PRO A 496 -4.63 -31.17 9.43
CA PRO A 496 -3.86 -32.07 10.28
C PRO A 496 -2.44 -32.22 9.77
N VAL A 497 -1.46 -32.11 10.68
CA VAL A 497 -0.04 -32.27 10.36
C VAL A 497 0.20 -33.69 9.85
N GLU A 498 0.46 -33.84 8.55
CA GLU A 498 1.08 -35.05 8.03
C GLU A 498 2.45 -35.21 8.71
N ALA A 499 2.61 -36.29 9.45
CA ALA A 499 3.65 -36.40 10.47
C ALA A 499 5.03 -36.77 9.89
N SER A 500 5.60 -35.87 9.08
CA SER A 500 6.96 -35.96 8.57
C SER A 500 7.58 -34.57 8.36
N HIS A 501 8.92 -34.49 8.49
CA HIS A 501 9.76 -33.34 8.10
C HIS A 501 9.66 -32.02 8.91
N LEU A 502 9.40 -32.10 10.23
CA LEU A 502 9.85 -31.08 11.19
C LEU A 502 10.77 -31.68 12.27
N SER A 503 11.86 -32.33 11.82
CA SER A 503 12.84 -32.98 12.70
C SER A 503 14.25 -33.03 12.10
N THR A 504 14.82 -31.89 11.72
CA THR A 504 16.26 -31.72 11.48
C THR A 504 16.66 -30.27 11.78
N HIS A 505 17.86 -30.06 12.33
CA HIS A 505 18.39 -28.77 12.79
C HIS A 505 17.75 -28.19 14.06
N MET A 506 18.05 -28.85 15.19
CA MET A 506 18.61 -28.12 16.34
C MET A 506 20.06 -27.73 16.05
#